data_AF-A0A1C6PHA6-F1
#
_entry.id   AF-A0A1C6PHA6-F1
#
_cell.length_a   1.000
_cell.length_b   1.000
_cell.length_c   1.000
_cell.angle_alpha   90.00
_cell.angle_beta   90.00
_cell.angle_gamma   90.00
#
_symmetry.space_group_name_H-M   'P 1'
#
loop_
_entity.id
_entity.type
_entity.pdbx_description
1 polymer ?
#
loop_
_entity_poly.entity_id
_entity_poly.type
_entity_poly.pdbx_seq_one_letter_code
_entity_poly.pdbx_strand_id
1 'polypeptide(L)' 'MSAPGFSLLMRRHGFHIQPARIAALVALAEKLPAPVLAELLDISIDTAHKWAAYTQPNWSAYLAVRDQDSTRDTKE' A
#
# COMPACT_ATOMS: atom_id res chain seq x y z
N MET A 1 -10.06 -10.35 15.89
CA MET A 1 -11.49 -10.05 16.09
C MET A 1 -11.81 -8.67 15.50
N SER A 2 -12.36 -8.61 14.29
CA SER A 2 -12.82 -7.34 13.70
C SER A 2 -14.14 -6.96 14.37
N ALA A 3 -14.20 -5.80 15.03
CA ALA A 3 -15.38 -5.37 15.77
C ALA A 3 -16.49 -4.92 14.79
N PRO A 4 -17.59 -5.68 14.63
CA PRO A 4 -18.66 -5.33 13.69
C PRO A 4 -19.40 -4.04 14.08
N GLY A 5 -19.27 -3.59 15.34
CA GLY A 5 -19.96 -2.41 15.87
C GLY A 5 -19.45 -1.08 15.32
N PHE A 6 -18.14 -0.91 15.12
CA PHE A 6 -17.57 0.34 14.60
C PHE A 6 -18.02 0.61 13.16
N SER A 7 -18.10 -0.47 12.37
CA SER A 7 -18.53 -0.36 10.99
C SER A 7 -20.00 0.00 10.83
N LEU A 8 -20.84 -0.46 11.76
CA LEU A 8 -22.25 -0.12 11.80
C LEU A 8 -22.49 1.31 12.27
N LEU A 9 -21.73 1.75 13.28
CA LEU A 9 -21.84 3.10 13.86
C LEU A 9 -21.51 4.18 12.84
N MET A 10 -20.41 4.03 12.10
CA MET A 10 -20.04 4.99 11.05
C MET A 10 -21.02 5.02 9.88
N ARG A 11 -21.55 3.87 9.44
CA ARG A 11 -22.60 3.83 8.40
C ARG A 11 -23.86 4.58 8.85
N ARG A 12 -24.24 4.46 10.13
CA ARG A 12 -25.37 5.20 10.71
C ARG A 12 -25.15 6.72 10.70
N HIS A 13 -23.90 7.17 10.73
CA HIS A 13 -23.51 8.57 10.58
C HIS A 13 -23.23 9.00 9.12
N GLY A 14 -23.57 8.16 8.13
CA GLY A 14 -23.41 8.46 6.70
C GLY A 14 -22.04 8.14 6.12
N PHE A 15 -21.07 7.73 6.95
CA PHE A 15 -19.72 7.39 6.50
C PHE A 15 -19.67 5.96 5.98
N HIS A 16 -19.50 5.83 4.67
CA HIS A 16 -19.26 4.55 4.04
C HIS A 16 -17.79 4.16 4.25
N ILE A 17 -17.54 3.28 5.21
CA ILE A 17 -16.17 2.84 5.55
C ILE A 17 -15.47 2.13 4.41
N GLN A 18 -16.20 1.37 3.60
CA GLN A 18 -15.60 0.61 2.51
C GLN A 18 -14.93 1.51 1.46
N PRO A 19 -15.59 2.54 0.90
CA PRO A 19 -14.93 3.48 0.00
C PRO A 19 -13.86 4.32 0.70
N ALA A 20 -14.03 4.70 1.97
CA ALA A 20 -12.99 5.40 2.73
C ALA A 20 -11.71 4.54 2.89
N ARG A 21 -11.87 3.25 3.16
CA ARG A 21 -10.78 2.28 3.25
C ARG A 21 -10.08 2.11 1.90
N ILE A 22 -10.83 1.97 0.82
CA ILE A 22 -10.26 1.84 -0.52
C ILE A 22 -9.49 3.11 -0.90
N ALA A 23 -10.06 4.30 -0.65
CA ALA A 23 -9.39 5.57 -0.90
C ALA A 23 -8.10 5.72 -0.09
N ALA A 24 -8.11 5.32 1.19
CA ALA A 24 -6.91 5.33 2.03
C ALA A 24 -5.84 4.34 1.51
N LEU A 25 -6.24 3.15 1.03
CA LEU A 25 -5.32 2.18 0.44
C LEU A 25 -4.72 2.67 -0.88
N VAL A 26 -5.51 3.37 -1.70
CA VAL A 26 -5.01 4.01 -2.93
C VAL A 26 -4.04 5.14 -2.59
N ALA A 27 -4.37 6.02 -1.65
CA ALA A 27 -3.47 7.08 -1.18
C ALA A 27 -2.17 6.51 -0.60
N LEU A 28 -2.25 5.37 0.11
CA LEU A 28 -1.09 4.65 0.61
C LEU A 28 -0.24 4.08 -0.53
N ALA A 29 -0.88 3.54 -1.58
CA ALA A 29 -0.20 3.02 -2.76
C ALA A 29 0.48 4.12 -3.59
N GLU A 30 0.03 5.36 -3.49
CA GLU A 30 0.71 6.52 -4.08
C GLU A 30 2.00 6.88 -3.33
N LYS A 31 2.11 6.52 -2.05
CA LYS A 31 3.25 6.87 -1.17
C LYS A 31 4.21 5.72 -0.90
N LEU A 32 3.89 4.50 -1.32
CA LEU A 32 4.75 3.32 -1.16
C LEU A 32 4.91 2.51 -2.46
N PRO A 33 6.11 1.97 -2.73
CA PRO A 33 6.35 1.09 -3.86
C PRO A 33 5.65 -0.27 -3.68
N ALA A 34 5.23 -0.90 -4.79
CA ALA A 34 4.53 -2.20 -4.82
C ALA A 34 5.16 -3.31 -3.93
N PRO A 35 6.49 -3.53 -3.89
CA PRO A 35 7.08 -4.52 -2.99
C PRO A 35 6.81 -4.23 -1.51
N VAL A 36 6.92 -2.97 -1.09
CA VAL A 36 6.67 -2.59 0.32
C VAL A 36 5.19 -2.71 0.65
N LEU A 37 4.29 -2.38 -0.28
CA LEU A 37 2.86 -2.59 -0.11
C LEU A 37 2.49 -4.08 0.03
N ALA A 38 3.14 -4.94 -0.76
CA ALA A 38 2.91 -6.38 -0.71
C ALA A 38 3.27 -6.96 0.67
N GLU A 39 4.42 -6.56 1.22
CA GLU A 39 4.83 -6.97 2.57
C GLU A 39 3.96 -6.33 3.67
N LEU A 40 3.62 -5.05 3.57
CA LEU A 40 2.84 -4.34 4.59
C LEU A 40 1.39 -4.83 4.69
N LEU A 41 0.78 -5.17 3.55
CA LEU A 41 -0.61 -5.60 3.46
C LEU A 41 -0.76 -7.13 3.39
N ASP A 42 0.35 -7.86 3.37
CA ASP A 42 0.41 -9.32 3.19
C ASP A 42 -0.40 -9.79 1.96
N ILE A 43 -0.18 -9.12 0.82
CA ILE A 43 -0.86 -9.38 -0.46
C ILE A 43 0.14 -9.82 -1.53
N SER A 44 -0.38 -10.44 -2.61
CA SER A 44 0.50 -10.81 -3.73
C SER A 44 1.13 -9.58 -4.37
N ILE A 45 2.39 -9.73 -4.80
CA ILE A 45 3.13 -8.69 -5.50
C ILE A 45 2.44 -8.24 -6.81
N ASP A 46 1.71 -9.14 -7.48
CA ASP A 46 0.90 -8.83 -8.66
C ASP A 46 -0.29 -7.92 -8.32
N THR A 47 -0.95 -8.17 -7.19
CA THR A 47 -2.03 -7.31 -6.67
C THR A 47 -1.49 -5.93 -6.31
N ALA A 48 -0.33 -5.87 -5.65
CA ALA A 48 0.31 -4.61 -5.31
C ALA A 48 0.72 -3.81 -6.56
N HIS A 49 1.21 -4.46 -7.62
CA HIS A 49 1.53 -3.79 -8.89
C HIS A 49 0.28 -3.20 -9.57
N LYS A 50 -0.84 -3.92 -9.57
CA LYS A 50 -2.10 -3.40 -10.11
C LYS A 50 -2.54 -2.14 -9.37
N TRP A 51 -2.39 -2.10 -8.04
CA TRP A 51 -2.75 -0.93 -7.23
C TRP A 51 -1.79 0.25 -7.44
N ALA A 52 -0.50 -0.03 -7.58
CA ALA A 52 0.51 0.97 -7.92
C ALA A 52 0.30 1.54 -9.34
N ALA A 53 -0.16 0.74 -10.29
CA ALA A 53 -0.46 1.20 -11.65
C ALA A 53 -1.59 2.24 -11.71
N TYR A 54 -2.58 2.13 -10.81
CA TYR A 54 -3.67 3.11 -10.71
C TYR A 54 -3.24 4.48 -10.16
N THR A 55 -2.12 4.54 -9.43
CA THR A 55 -1.66 5.77 -8.75
C THR A 55 -0.52 6.48 -9.48
N GLN A 56 0.04 5.87 -10.54
CA GLN A 56 1.15 6.40 -11.34
C GLN A 56 2.28 7.10 -10.55
N PRO A 57 2.86 6.55 -9.47
CA PRO A 57 3.83 7.28 -8.67
C PRO A 57 5.27 7.08 -9.18
N ASN A 58 6.12 8.10 -8.99
CA ASN A 58 7.51 8.13 -9.46
C ASN A 58 8.49 7.50 -8.43
N TRP A 59 8.54 6.17 -8.37
CA TRP A 59 9.39 5.40 -7.43
C TRP A 59 10.90 5.39 -7.70
N SER A 60 11.39 6.25 -8.58
CA SER A 60 12.81 6.30 -8.97
C SER A 60 13.77 6.45 -7.78
N ALA A 61 13.40 7.27 -6.79
CA ALA A 61 14.19 7.47 -5.58
C ALA A 61 14.30 6.19 -4.72
N TYR A 62 13.21 5.43 -4.60
CA TYR A 62 13.23 4.16 -3.87
C TYR A 62 14.12 3.12 -4.57
N LEU A 63 14.04 3.02 -5.90
CA LEU A 63 14.89 2.10 -6.66
C LEU A 63 16.37 2.45 -6.55
N ALA A 64 16.72 3.75 -6.53
CA ALA A 64 18.10 4.19 -6.34
C ALA A 64 18.67 3.77 -4.98
N VAL A 65 17.87 3.84 -3.90
CA VAL A 65 18.31 3.38 -2.57
C VAL A 65 18.46 1.86 -2.54
N ARG A 66 17.50 1.13 -3.11
CA ARG A 66 17.53 -0.35 -3.11
C ARG A 66 18.71 -0.91 -3.90
N ASP A 67 19.09 -0.28 -5.00
CA ASP A 67 20.27 -0.66 -5.79
C ASP A 67 21.58 -0.45 -5.00
N GLN A 68 21.64 0.59 -4.17
CA GLN A 68 22.77 0.80 -3.26
C GLN A 68 22.86 -0.26 -2.16
N ASP A 69 21.72 -0.77 -1.68
CA ASP A 69 21.71 -1.82 -0.67
C ASP A 69 22.07 -3.19 -1.27
N SER A 70 21.57 -3.53 -2.47
CA SER A 70 21.95 -4.78 -3.15
C SER A 70 23.44 -4.82 -3.53
N THR A 71 24.01 -3.69 -3.91
CA THR A 71 25.46 -3.60 -4.20
C THR A 71 26.33 -3.65 -2.93
N ARG A 72 25.78 -3.34 -1.75
CA ARG A 72 26.46 -3.52 -0.45
C ARG A 72 26.53 -4.99 -0.04
N ASP A 73 25.44 -5.75 -0.21
CA ASP A 73 25.39 -7.18 0.13
C ASP A 73 26.37 -8.04 -0.68
N THR A 74 26.84 -7.57 -1.84
CA THR A 74 27.79 -8.31 -2.69
C THR A 74 29.26 -8.06 -2.31
N LYS A 75 29.53 -7.16 -1.34
CA LYS A 75 30.89 -6.74 -0.94
C LYS A 75 31.37 -7.31 0.40
N GLU A 76 30.56 -8.11 1.07
CA GLU A 76 30.95 -8.93 2.24
C GLU A 76 31.19 -10.39 1.82
#